data_AF-A0A7X9HKV3-F1
#
_entry.id   AF-A0A7X9HKV3-F1
#
_cell.length_a   1.000
_cell.length_b   1.000
_cell.length_c   1.000
_cell.angle_alpha   90.00
_cell.angle_beta   90.00
_cell.angle_gamma   90.00
#
_symmetry.space_group_name_H-M   'P 1'
#
loop_
_entity.id
_entity.type
_entity.pdbx_description
1 polymer ?
#
loop_
_entity_poly.entity_id
_entity_poly.type
_entity_poly.pdbx_seq_one_letter_code
_entity_poly.pdbx_strand_id
1 'polypeptide(L)'
;MAVLATGCTSTPSQLPDAGLPELVVESAGPALVLPGTWLRIYGRGFVDENTGSLLVEIERAGEAPWIRKPERLSDVELRLRIDRTFFSQLGGPGDFNGVLRVRCDYGAGLSQKSEIGLRLTLQESLVPRLDAFSAGGGLVYLGSEIDVTGDGFLLEGEGQTELRLSGTFLPDTGGSQTVESAPLVLGYLRRDALRGPLPAEALGIHPGRFEGQIRPVNVMEDKSEIPGNTLSVNFEIGPTALLRMEPAAASRGQYIHFYGRGFVAGGARTTIRVEGTFTRTTGQVTDLTGPNALEIAPQIVSGDHMRYVLRVQSDGQGGVQGLGAVPGILRGTATPRVTLGAEVQVGVPLPGEARFDVLPQKQVVYISYLPGFTDAMRLFGLRNMESAVRARILEVVRRDYADYSVEFVIQRPADFAEYSVIEVGGEDPNHQGLMGLDATMGKDIGNIYFDDIVGGNNADSRESGHYAFGGVFVDSFLAFSPHADKPMSIASPRFDDIFGPFAPMLDGTPVEAGEYPGGSRAAAIELAVRSLGNMIGNTISHEIGHTLGLAAGPPDFFHSLPGPNQLMDGGSDRPFEERVEIDGQGPAVFCPADREYLLQILPK
;
A
#
# COMPACT_ATOMS: atom_id res chain seq x y z
N MET A 1 -48.80 12.71 21.44
CA MET A 1 -49.01 11.32 21.91
C MET A 1 -48.12 10.45 21.05
N ALA A 2 -46.99 10.01 21.60
CA ALA A 2 -45.88 9.41 20.86
C ALA A 2 -45.64 7.97 21.29
N VAL A 3 -45.19 7.22 20.30
CA VAL A 3 -45.00 5.77 20.17
C VAL A 3 -44.01 5.19 21.17
N LEU A 4 -44.34 4.00 21.70
CA LEU A 4 -43.47 3.09 22.47
C LEU A 4 -42.44 2.44 21.54
N ALA A 5 -41.16 2.55 21.88
CA ALA A 5 -40.09 1.71 21.32
C ALA A 5 -39.19 1.24 22.47
N THR A 6 -39.40 0.01 22.92
CA THR A 6 -38.50 -0.75 23.79
C THR A 6 -37.42 -1.40 22.92
N GLY A 7 -36.22 -0.82 22.89
CA GLY A 7 -35.04 -1.39 22.25
C GLY A 7 -34.15 -2.07 23.28
N CYS A 8 -34.38 -3.37 23.53
CA CYS A 8 -33.35 -4.25 24.08
C CYS A 8 -32.48 -4.71 22.92
N THR A 9 -31.31 -4.09 22.71
CA THR A 9 -30.26 -4.67 21.88
C THR A 9 -29.18 -5.23 22.80
N SER A 10 -29.45 -6.41 23.35
CA SER A 10 -28.38 -7.33 23.70
C SER A 10 -27.74 -7.77 22.39
N THR A 11 -26.71 -7.06 21.93
CA THR A 11 -25.85 -7.57 20.86
C THR A 11 -25.09 -8.74 21.47
N PRO A 12 -25.33 -9.99 21.04
CA PRO A 12 -24.55 -11.12 21.51
C PRO A 12 -23.09 -10.90 21.08
N SER A 13 -22.17 -11.16 21.98
CA SER A 13 -20.76 -11.41 21.66
C SER A 13 -20.69 -12.37 20.47
N GLN A 14 -20.22 -11.90 19.32
CA GLN A 14 -19.81 -12.77 18.21
C GLN A 14 -18.31 -13.10 18.33
N LEU A 15 -17.89 -13.59 19.49
CA LEU A 15 -16.77 -14.53 19.52
C LEU A 15 -17.40 -15.91 19.31
N PRO A 16 -17.11 -16.62 18.21
CA PRO A 16 -17.60 -17.98 18.04
C PRO A 16 -17.06 -18.83 19.19
N ASP A 17 -17.93 -19.65 19.77
CA ASP A 17 -17.52 -20.92 20.37
C ASP A 17 -16.49 -21.58 19.44
N ALA A 18 -15.45 -22.20 20.00
CA ALA A 18 -14.34 -22.84 19.29
C ALA A 18 -14.76 -24.06 18.44
N GLY A 19 -15.72 -23.89 17.54
CA GLY A 19 -16.18 -24.82 16.54
C GLY A 19 -15.56 -24.51 15.18
N LEU A 20 -15.28 -25.57 14.40
CA LEU A 20 -14.81 -25.44 13.04
C LEU A 20 -15.83 -24.64 12.20
N PRO A 21 -15.39 -23.74 11.32
CA PRO A 21 -16.30 -23.00 10.44
C PRO A 21 -17.13 -23.98 9.60
N GLU A 22 -18.40 -23.68 9.39
CA GLU A 22 -19.28 -24.48 8.54
C GLU A 22 -18.81 -24.39 7.08
N LEU A 23 -18.47 -25.53 6.48
CA LEU A 23 -18.12 -25.64 5.08
C LEU A 23 -19.38 -25.64 4.22
N VAL A 24 -19.54 -24.63 3.36
CA VAL A 24 -20.65 -24.54 2.40
C VAL A 24 -20.10 -24.16 1.03
N VAL A 25 -20.54 -24.88 0.00
CA VAL A 25 -20.30 -24.56 -1.41
C VAL A 25 -21.59 -23.98 -1.97
N GLU A 26 -21.52 -22.78 -2.53
CA GLU A 26 -22.68 -22.04 -3.01
C GLU A 26 -22.80 -22.08 -4.53
N SER A 27 -21.67 -21.94 -5.24
CA SER A 27 -21.67 -21.97 -6.71
C SER A 27 -20.30 -22.35 -7.28
N ALA A 28 -20.29 -22.76 -8.55
CA ALA A 28 -19.08 -22.95 -9.33
C ALA A 28 -19.28 -22.46 -10.77
N GLY A 29 -18.25 -21.86 -11.36
CA GLY A 29 -18.30 -21.36 -12.73
C GLY A 29 -16.92 -21.01 -13.29
N PRO A 30 -16.81 -20.64 -14.58
CA PRO A 30 -17.91 -20.46 -15.54
C PRO A 30 -18.56 -21.79 -15.99
N ALA A 31 -19.81 -21.72 -16.46
CA ALA A 31 -20.50 -22.91 -16.99
C ALA A 31 -19.93 -23.39 -18.34
N LEU A 32 -19.48 -22.48 -19.20
CA LEU A 32 -18.75 -22.84 -20.41
C LEU A 32 -17.27 -22.99 -20.07
N VAL A 33 -16.70 -24.15 -20.38
CA VAL A 33 -15.32 -24.53 -20.05
C VAL A 33 -14.58 -24.92 -21.32
N LEU A 34 -13.35 -24.42 -21.45
CA LEU A 34 -12.36 -24.76 -22.45
C LEU A 34 -11.17 -25.47 -21.77
N PRO A 35 -10.29 -26.14 -22.54
CA PRO A 35 -8.98 -26.49 -22.04
C PRO A 35 -8.27 -25.25 -21.47
N GLY A 36 -7.84 -25.36 -20.21
CA GLY A 36 -7.13 -24.31 -19.48
C GLY A 36 -7.98 -23.44 -18.55
N THR A 37 -9.33 -23.50 -18.65
CA THR A 37 -10.23 -22.71 -17.80
C THR A 37 -9.96 -22.91 -16.31
N TRP A 38 -9.96 -21.81 -15.55
CA TRP A 38 -10.05 -21.85 -14.09
C TRP A 38 -11.52 -21.93 -13.65
N LEU A 39 -11.91 -23.09 -13.13
CA LEU A 39 -13.20 -23.26 -12.46
C LEU A 39 -13.11 -22.62 -11.08
N ARG A 40 -13.79 -21.48 -10.89
CA ARG A 40 -13.91 -20.77 -9.60
C ARG A 40 -15.07 -21.35 -8.82
N ILE A 41 -14.83 -21.61 -7.54
CA ILE A 41 -15.79 -22.23 -6.60
C ILE A 41 -15.96 -21.25 -5.45
N TYR A 42 -17.21 -20.81 -5.23
CA TYR A 42 -17.56 -19.83 -4.21
C TYR A 42 -18.33 -20.50 -3.08
N GLY A 43 -18.07 -20.05 -1.86
CA GLY A 43 -18.69 -20.60 -0.67
C GLY A 43 -18.19 -19.93 0.60
N ARG A 44 -18.17 -20.68 1.70
CA ARG A 44 -17.62 -20.25 2.99
C ARG A 44 -17.01 -21.42 3.74
N GLY A 45 -16.14 -21.12 4.69
CA GLY A 45 -15.45 -22.12 5.50
C GLY A 45 -14.26 -22.76 4.78
N PHE A 46 -13.69 -22.11 3.75
CA PHE A 46 -12.47 -22.57 3.11
C PHE A 46 -11.25 -22.20 3.97
N VAL A 47 -10.64 -23.20 4.59
CA VAL A 47 -9.56 -23.00 5.55
C VAL A 47 -8.18 -22.98 4.89
N ASP A 48 -7.20 -22.38 5.57
CA ASP A 48 -5.80 -22.41 5.15
C ASP A 48 -5.10 -23.73 5.50
N GLU A 49 -3.88 -23.91 5.01
CA GLU A 49 -3.08 -25.13 5.21
C GLU A 49 -2.69 -25.37 6.68
N ASN A 50 -2.72 -24.33 7.53
CA ASN A 50 -2.47 -24.46 8.97
C ASN A 50 -3.67 -25.06 9.71
N THR A 51 -4.87 -24.86 9.17
CA THR A 51 -6.14 -25.30 9.78
C THR A 51 -6.62 -26.64 9.22
N GLY A 52 -6.42 -26.90 7.93
CA GLY A 52 -6.86 -28.13 7.28
C GLY A 52 -6.45 -28.25 5.80
N SER A 53 -6.79 -29.38 5.19
CA SER A 53 -6.54 -29.65 3.77
C SER A 53 -7.83 -29.65 2.97
N LEU A 54 -7.86 -28.84 1.90
CA LEU A 54 -8.99 -28.75 0.98
C LEU A 54 -8.77 -29.63 -0.25
N LEU A 55 -9.80 -30.38 -0.62
CA LEU A 55 -9.86 -31.18 -1.84
C LEU A 55 -11.17 -30.91 -2.58
N VAL A 56 -11.09 -30.83 -3.91
CA VAL A 56 -12.25 -30.78 -4.79
C VAL A 56 -12.42 -32.14 -5.45
N GLU A 57 -13.62 -32.69 -5.31
CA GLU A 57 -14.06 -33.93 -5.92
C GLU A 57 -15.10 -33.59 -6.99
N ILE A 58 -14.83 -33.90 -8.26
CA ILE A 58 -15.80 -33.77 -9.35
C ILE A 58 -16.23 -35.17 -9.76
N GLU A 59 -17.52 -35.42 -9.84
CA GLU A 59 -18.08 -36.76 -10.07
C GLU A 59 -19.13 -36.72 -11.18
N ARG A 60 -19.02 -37.61 -12.15
CA ARG A 60 -20.11 -37.93 -13.07
C ARG A 60 -20.92 -39.08 -12.49
N ALA A 61 -22.24 -39.05 -12.62
CA ALA A 61 -23.12 -40.08 -12.10
C ALA A 61 -22.68 -41.50 -12.55
N GLY A 62 -22.35 -42.35 -11.57
CA GLY A 62 -21.92 -43.73 -11.80
C GLY A 62 -20.42 -43.92 -12.08
N GLU A 63 -19.62 -42.85 -12.05
CA GLU A 63 -18.17 -42.90 -12.21
C GLU A 63 -17.46 -42.54 -10.88
N ALA A 64 -16.19 -42.95 -10.74
CA ALA A 64 -15.39 -42.56 -9.57
C ALA A 64 -15.05 -41.05 -9.61
N PRO A 65 -15.03 -40.35 -8.46
CA PRO A 65 -14.75 -38.92 -8.45
C PRO A 65 -13.29 -38.63 -8.82
N TRP A 66 -13.09 -37.59 -9.63
CA TRP A 66 -11.77 -36.99 -9.84
C TRP A 66 -11.45 -36.09 -8.66
N ILE A 67 -10.44 -36.48 -7.89
CA ILE A 67 -9.95 -35.71 -6.74
C ILE A 67 -8.83 -34.79 -7.20
N ARG A 68 -8.91 -33.51 -6.82
CA ARG A 68 -7.91 -32.48 -7.12
C ARG A 68 -7.66 -31.59 -5.91
N LYS A 69 -6.43 -31.13 -5.75
CA LYS A 69 -6.10 -30.06 -4.82
C LYS A 69 -6.44 -28.72 -5.50
N PRO A 70 -7.37 -27.91 -4.96
CA PRO A 70 -7.62 -26.57 -5.46
C PRO A 70 -6.53 -25.60 -4.99
N GLU A 71 -6.48 -24.44 -5.62
CA GLU A 71 -5.81 -23.26 -5.05
C GLU A 71 -6.84 -22.45 -4.25
N ARG A 72 -6.48 -22.09 -3.02
CA ARG A 72 -7.30 -21.23 -2.16
C ARG A 72 -6.91 -19.77 -2.37
N LEU A 73 -7.86 -18.94 -2.78
CA LEU A 73 -7.65 -17.50 -2.92
C LEU A 73 -8.08 -16.75 -1.65
N SER A 74 -9.14 -17.22 -0.99
CA SER A 74 -9.65 -16.65 0.25
C SER A 74 -10.43 -17.70 1.05
N ASP A 75 -11.02 -17.29 2.16
CA ASP A 75 -11.96 -18.11 2.95
C ASP A 75 -13.31 -18.36 2.28
N VAL A 76 -13.58 -17.68 1.16
CA VAL A 76 -14.82 -17.76 0.38
C VAL A 76 -14.61 -18.17 -1.08
N GLU A 77 -13.36 -18.34 -1.52
CA GLU A 77 -13.05 -18.67 -2.90
C GLU A 77 -11.91 -19.68 -3.10
N LEU A 78 -12.19 -20.68 -3.94
CA LEU A 78 -11.23 -21.64 -4.49
C LEU A 78 -11.18 -21.53 -6.02
N ARG A 79 -10.06 -21.92 -6.61
CA ARG A 79 -9.96 -22.16 -8.06
C ARG A 79 -9.33 -23.51 -8.38
N LEU A 80 -9.84 -24.16 -9.42
CA LEU A 80 -9.33 -25.42 -9.95
C LEU A 80 -9.08 -25.29 -11.46
N ARG A 81 -7.86 -25.63 -11.89
CA ARG A 81 -7.53 -25.60 -13.32
C ARG A 81 -8.09 -26.82 -14.04
N ILE A 82 -8.83 -26.60 -15.12
CA ILE A 82 -9.28 -27.64 -16.04
C ILE A 82 -8.28 -27.73 -17.20
N ASP A 83 -7.13 -28.37 -16.98
CA ASP A 83 -6.14 -28.57 -18.03
C ASP A 83 -6.66 -29.51 -19.16
N ARG A 84 -5.93 -29.61 -20.27
CA ARG A 84 -6.33 -30.45 -21.42
C ARG A 84 -6.53 -31.94 -21.06
N THR A 85 -5.75 -32.46 -20.10
CA THR A 85 -5.89 -33.85 -19.65
C THR A 85 -7.18 -34.03 -18.86
N PHE A 86 -7.47 -33.11 -17.94
CA PHE A 86 -8.67 -33.16 -17.13
C PHE A 86 -9.92 -32.86 -17.96
N PHE A 87 -9.86 -31.92 -18.89
CA PHE A 87 -10.91 -31.66 -19.88
C PHE A 87 -11.28 -32.94 -20.65
N SER A 88 -10.28 -33.72 -21.09
CA SER A 88 -10.50 -35.00 -21.76
C SER A 88 -11.14 -36.04 -20.84
N GLN A 89 -10.72 -36.10 -19.56
CA GLN A 89 -11.33 -36.97 -18.55
C GLN A 89 -12.80 -36.62 -18.26
N LEU A 90 -13.15 -35.33 -18.33
CA LEU A 90 -14.54 -34.86 -18.19
C LEU A 90 -15.42 -35.19 -19.42
N GLY A 91 -14.86 -35.83 -20.45
CA GLY A 91 -15.57 -36.30 -21.65
C GLY A 91 -15.22 -35.57 -22.94
N GLY A 92 -14.37 -34.53 -22.89
CA GLY A 92 -14.11 -33.67 -24.04
C GLY A 92 -15.33 -32.81 -24.40
N PRO A 93 -15.43 -32.28 -25.64
CA PRO A 93 -16.51 -31.39 -26.04
C PRO A 93 -17.91 -32.01 -25.88
N GLY A 94 -18.83 -31.28 -25.28
CA GLY A 94 -20.18 -31.72 -24.96
C GLY A 94 -20.67 -31.22 -23.62
N ASP A 95 -21.78 -31.77 -23.13
CA ASP A 95 -22.32 -31.40 -21.82
C ASP A 95 -21.80 -32.35 -20.73
N PHE A 96 -21.29 -31.77 -19.65
CA PHE A 96 -20.99 -32.46 -18.41
C PHE A 96 -22.10 -32.19 -17.40
N ASN A 97 -22.68 -33.26 -16.85
CA ASN A 97 -23.62 -33.20 -15.74
C ASN A 97 -23.10 -34.09 -14.62
N GLY A 98 -22.86 -33.49 -13.45
CA GLY A 98 -22.27 -34.19 -12.32
C GLY A 98 -22.47 -33.45 -11.00
N VAL A 99 -21.63 -33.78 -10.04
CA VAL A 99 -21.59 -33.18 -8.71
C VAL A 99 -20.19 -32.60 -8.48
N LEU A 100 -20.13 -31.40 -7.92
CA LEU A 100 -18.91 -30.84 -7.36
C LEU A 100 -19.02 -30.90 -5.85
N ARG A 101 -18.01 -31.48 -5.21
CA ARG A 101 -17.92 -31.60 -3.76
C ARG A 101 -16.60 -31.03 -3.27
N VAL A 102 -16.66 -30.14 -2.29
CA VAL A 102 -15.48 -29.69 -1.55
C VAL A 102 -15.42 -30.49 -0.26
N ARG A 103 -14.26 -31.06 0.01
CA ARG A 103 -13.93 -31.74 1.25
C ARG A 103 -12.85 -30.97 1.99
N CYS A 104 -13.06 -30.71 3.27
CA CYS A 104 -12.07 -30.18 4.18
C CYS A 104 -11.70 -31.25 5.20
N ASP A 105 -10.45 -31.69 5.19
CA ASP A 105 -9.90 -32.63 6.17
C ASP A 105 -9.10 -31.83 7.21
N TYR A 106 -9.51 -31.89 8.48
CA TYR A 106 -8.90 -31.18 9.60
C TYR A 106 -7.96 -32.11 10.39
N GLY A 107 -7.18 -31.51 11.31
CA GLY A 107 -6.43 -32.27 12.32
C GLY A 107 -7.32 -33.21 13.13
N ALA A 108 -6.74 -34.28 13.68
CA ALA A 108 -7.41 -35.30 14.50
C ALA A 108 -8.52 -36.13 13.79
N GLY A 109 -8.51 -36.19 12.46
CA GLY A 109 -9.40 -37.06 11.67
C GLY A 109 -10.82 -36.51 11.47
N LEU A 110 -11.05 -35.24 11.81
CA LEU A 110 -12.30 -34.55 11.51
C LEU A 110 -12.34 -34.18 10.02
N SER A 111 -13.51 -34.31 9.38
CA SER A 111 -13.71 -33.83 8.00
C SER A 111 -15.11 -33.25 7.81
N GLN A 112 -15.21 -32.23 6.96
CA GLN A 112 -16.48 -31.67 6.49
C GLN A 112 -16.56 -31.79 4.97
N LYS A 113 -17.79 -31.89 4.44
CA LYS A 113 -18.06 -31.93 3.00
C LYS A 113 -19.27 -31.07 2.67
N SER A 114 -19.21 -30.38 1.53
CA SER A 114 -20.36 -29.69 0.94
C SER A 114 -20.36 -29.91 -0.57
N GLU A 115 -21.55 -30.02 -1.16
CA GLU A 115 -21.71 -30.35 -2.57
C GLU A 115 -22.80 -29.54 -3.27
N ILE A 116 -22.63 -29.37 -4.58
CA ILE A 116 -23.60 -28.76 -5.48
C ILE A 116 -23.68 -29.57 -6.77
N GLY A 117 -24.82 -29.48 -7.47
CA GLY A 117 -24.92 -29.98 -8.83
C GLY A 117 -24.03 -29.15 -9.77
N LEU A 118 -23.23 -29.83 -10.59
CA LEU A 118 -22.33 -29.19 -11.55
C LEU A 118 -22.81 -29.46 -12.98
N ARG A 119 -23.09 -28.39 -13.72
CA ARG A 119 -23.41 -28.44 -15.15
C ARG A 119 -22.41 -27.60 -15.91
N LEU A 120 -21.66 -28.23 -16.81
CA LEU A 120 -20.68 -27.55 -17.65
C LEU A 120 -20.98 -27.84 -19.12
N THR A 121 -20.77 -26.84 -19.98
CA THR A 121 -20.69 -27.02 -21.42
C THR A 121 -19.22 -26.96 -21.81
N LEU A 122 -18.67 -28.10 -22.20
CA LEU A 122 -17.29 -28.28 -22.58
C LEU A 122 -17.14 -27.99 -24.09
N GLN A 123 -16.22 -27.10 -24.47
CA GLN A 123 -15.88 -26.83 -25.86
C GLN A 123 -14.36 -26.86 -26.05
N GLU A 124 -13.85 -27.31 -27.21
CA GLU A 124 -12.40 -27.17 -27.49
C GLU A 124 -12.01 -25.70 -27.65
N SER A 125 -12.94 -24.89 -28.14
CA SER A 125 -12.64 -23.52 -28.56
C SER A 125 -13.89 -22.66 -28.76
N LEU A 126 -13.69 -21.34 -28.75
CA LEU A 126 -14.69 -20.35 -29.10
C LEU A 126 -14.27 -19.61 -30.38
N VAL A 127 -15.24 -19.38 -31.27
CA VAL A 127 -15.08 -18.40 -32.35
C VAL A 127 -15.46 -17.04 -31.79
N PRO A 128 -14.50 -16.09 -31.65
CA PRO A 128 -14.81 -14.80 -31.06
C PRO A 128 -15.67 -13.98 -32.04
N ARG A 129 -16.58 -13.18 -31.50
CA ARG A 129 -17.33 -12.17 -32.26
C ARG A 129 -17.08 -10.80 -31.66
N LEU A 130 -16.77 -9.83 -32.49
CA LEU A 130 -16.65 -8.43 -32.14
C LEU A 130 -17.89 -7.67 -32.62
N ASP A 131 -18.61 -7.06 -31.69
CA ASP A 131 -19.83 -6.30 -31.96
C ASP A 131 -19.57 -4.79 -31.93
N ALA A 132 -18.78 -4.31 -30.96
CA ALA A 132 -18.39 -2.90 -30.88
C ALA A 132 -16.97 -2.70 -30.36
N PHE A 133 -16.35 -1.63 -30.84
CA PHE A 133 -15.01 -1.17 -30.48
C PHE A 133 -15.09 0.33 -30.14
N SER A 134 -14.87 0.70 -28.87
CA SER A 134 -15.18 2.06 -28.39
C SER A 134 -14.36 3.16 -29.06
N ALA A 135 -13.17 2.83 -29.58
CA ALA A 135 -12.35 3.76 -30.33
C ALA A 135 -12.91 4.04 -31.74
N GLY A 136 -13.81 3.20 -32.27
CA GLY A 136 -14.36 3.36 -33.61
C GLY A 136 -15.21 4.62 -33.77
N GLY A 137 -14.84 5.48 -34.72
CA GLY A 137 -15.63 6.62 -35.18
C GLY A 137 -15.36 7.94 -34.45
N GLY A 138 -14.28 8.04 -33.67
CA GLY A 138 -14.00 9.24 -32.87
C GLY A 138 -12.51 9.54 -32.66
N LEU A 139 -12.26 10.54 -31.83
CA LEU A 139 -10.94 10.91 -31.33
C LEU A 139 -10.61 10.08 -30.10
N VAL A 140 -9.47 9.40 -30.14
CA VAL A 140 -8.92 8.62 -29.04
C VAL A 140 -7.48 9.05 -28.75
N TYR A 141 -6.96 8.61 -27.62
CA TYR A 141 -5.60 8.92 -27.20
C TYR A 141 -4.87 7.64 -26.84
N LEU A 142 -3.56 7.62 -27.05
CA LEU A 142 -2.77 6.50 -26.56
C LEU A 142 -2.93 6.34 -25.04
N GLY A 143 -2.91 5.10 -24.58
CA GLY A 143 -3.15 4.72 -23.19
C GLY A 143 -4.58 4.92 -22.70
N SER A 144 -5.50 5.53 -23.47
CA SER A 144 -6.89 5.63 -23.05
C SER A 144 -7.51 4.25 -22.97
N GLU A 145 -8.34 4.01 -21.96
CA GLU A 145 -9.11 2.78 -21.82
C GLU A 145 -10.05 2.59 -23.01
N ILE A 146 -9.91 1.46 -23.68
CA ILE A 146 -10.74 1.01 -24.78
C ILE A 146 -11.64 -0.12 -24.29
N ASP A 147 -12.92 0.03 -24.58
CA ASP A 147 -13.96 -0.96 -24.29
C ASP A 147 -14.34 -1.69 -25.56
N VAL A 148 -14.45 -3.01 -25.43
CA VAL A 148 -14.80 -3.89 -26.53
C VAL A 148 -15.90 -4.83 -26.08
N THR A 149 -16.95 -4.91 -26.90
CA THR A 149 -18.09 -5.81 -26.63
C THR A 149 -18.25 -6.80 -27.76
N GLY A 150 -18.71 -7.99 -27.42
CA GLY A 150 -18.77 -9.10 -28.34
C GLY A 150 -19.22 -10.39 -27.67
N ASP A 151 -18.67 -11.51 -28.13
CA ASP A 151 -18.89 -12.83 -27.53
C ASP A 151 -17.68 -13.73 -27.83
N GLY A 152 -17.57 -14.84 -27.11
CA GLY A 152 -16.55 -15.84 -27.36
C GLY A 152 -15.12 -15.43 -27.02
N PHE A 153 -14.92 -14.40 -26.18
CA PHE A 153 -13.59 -14.04 -25.69
C PHE A 153 -13.08 -15.02 -24.63
N LEU A 154 -11.77 -15.23 -24.63
CA LEU A 154 -11.10 -16.17 -23.74
C LEU A 154 -10.93 -15.58 -22.34
N LEU A 155 -11.12 -16.43 -21.33
CA LEU A 155 -10.85 -16.10 -19.93
C LEU A 155 -9.41 -16.50 -19.56
N GLU A 156 -8.97 -16.12 -18.35
CA GLU A 156 -7.67 -16.54 -17.82
C GLU A 156 -7.49 -18.06 -17.89
N GLY A 157 -6.31 -18.46 -18.35
CA GLY A 157 -5.91 -19.87 -18.49
C GLY A 157 -6.31 -20.52 -19.81
N GLU A 158 -7.28 -19.97 -20.55
CA GLU A 158 -7.77 -20.55 -21.82
C GLU A 158 -6.93 -20.15 -23.05
N GLY A 159 -6.06 -19.16 -22.88
CA GLY A 159 -5.31 -18.49 -23.95
C GLY A 159 -5.47 -16.98 -23.85
N GLN A 160 -5.46 -16.29 -24.98
CA GLN A 160 -5.62 -14.84 -25.06
C GLN A 160 -6.44 -14.44 -26.29
N THR A 161 -7.43 -13.57 -26.12
CA THR A 161 -8.07 -12.91 -27.26
C THR A 161 -7.26 -11.67 -27.64
N GLU A 162 -6.71 -11.67 -28.86
CA GLU A 162 -6.04 -10.53 -29.47
C GLU A 162 -7.00 -9.80 -30.41
N LEU A 163 -6.97 -8.48 -30.43
CA LEU A 163 -7.64 -7.69 -31.46
C LEU A 163 -6.61 -7.26 -32.50
N ARG A 164 -6.72 -7.73 -33.73
CA ARG A 164 -5.73 -7.45 -34.78
C ARG A 164 -6.23 -6.34 -35.69
N LEU A 165 -5.46 -5.25 -35.75
CA LEU A 165 -5.72 -4.10 -36.62
C LEU A 165 -5.01 -4.27 -37.96
N SER A 166 -5.73 -4.03 -39.04
CA SER A 166 -5.17 -4.01 -40.40
C SER A 166 -5.74 -2.83 -41.18
N GLY A 167 -4.89 -2.06 -41.84
CA GLY A 167 -5.31 -0.88 -42.58
C GLY A 167 -4.18 0.10 -42.83
N THR A 168 -4.53 1.38 -42.87
CA THR A 168 -3.60 2.47 -43.12
C THR A 168 -3.67 3.48 -42.00
N PHE A 169 -2.53 3.84 -41.43
CA PHE A 169 -2.37 4.97 -40.53
C PHE A 169 -1.80 6.16 -41.32
N LEU A 170 -2.42 7.33 -41.14
CA LEU A 170 -2.05 8.59 -41.79
C LEU A 170 -1.61 9.57 -40.69
N PRO A 171 -0.30 9.66 -40.39
CA PRO A 171 0.21 10.59 -39.39
C PRO A 171 -0.06 12.05 -39.78
N ASP A 172 -0.32 12.91 -38.80
CA ASP A 172 -0.47 14.35 -39.01
C ASP A 172 0.83 15.01 -39.53
N THR A 173 1.97 14.38 -39.29
CA THR A 173 3.27 14.78 -39.84
C THR A 173 3.40 14.53 -41.36
N GLY A 174 2.42 13.86 -41.96
CA GLY A 174 2.41 13.45 -43.35
C GLY A 174 2.93 12.03 -43.57
N GLY A 175 2.66 11.50 -44.76
CA GLY A 175 2.96 10.12 -45.13
C GLY A 175 1.79 9.16 -44.91
N SER A 176 2.06 7.88 -45.08
CA SER A 176 1.12 6.78 -44.90
C SER A 176 1.88 5.56 -44.43
N GLN A 177 1.37 4.90 -43.40
CA GLN A 177 1.94 3.67 -42.84
C GLN A 177 0.93 2.55 -42.97
N THR A 178 1.33 1.44 -43.60
CA THR A 178 0.53 0.23 -43.59
C THR A 178 0.61 -0.40 -42.20
N VAL A 179 -0.55 -0.72 -41.63
CA VAL A 179 -0.69 -1.48 -40.40
C VAL A 179 -1.12 -2.89 -40.81
N GLU A 180 -0.27 -3.88 -40.58
CA GLU A 180 -0.53 -5.27 -40.94
C GLU A 180 -0.71 -6.12 -39.70
N SER A 181 -1.96 -6.48 -39.39
CA SER A 181 -2.29 -7.42 -38.31
C SER A 181 -1.67 -7.06 -36.95
N ALA A 182 -1.60 -5.76 -36.64
CA ALA A 182 -1.00 -5.26 -35.41
C ALA A 182 -1.85 -5.69 -34.20
N PRO A 183 -1.26 -6.37 -33.19
CA PRO A 183 -2.02 -6.87 -32.07
C PRO A 183 -2.35 -5.76 -31.06
N LEU A 184 -3.60 -5.72 -30.64
CA LEU A 184 -4.14 -4.94 -29.53
C LEU A 184 -4.58 -5.93 -28.45
N VAL A 185 -3.80 -6.02 -27.40
CA VAL A 185 -4.03 -6.95 -26.29
C VAL A 185 -4.75 -6.23 -25.17
N LEU A 186 -6.01 -6.59 -24.96
CA LEU A 186 -6.85 -6.05 -23.89
C LEU A 186 -7.07 -7.12 -22.81
N GLY A 187 -7.32 -6.69 -21.58
CA GLY A 187 -7.72 -7.58 -20.49
C GLY A 187 -9.14 -8.08 -20.70
N TYR A 188 -9.38 -9.36 -20.39
CA TYR A 188 -10.75 -9.86 -20.36
C TYR A 188 -11.47 -9.34 -19.11
N LEU A 189 -12.74 -8.97 -19.27
CA LEU A 189 -13.65 -8.74 -18.14
C LEU A 189 -14.60 -9.93 -18.02
N ARG A 190 -15.13 -10.36 -19.16
CA ARG A 190 -16.06 -11.48 -19.35
C ARG A 190 -15.91 -12.03 -20.76
N ARG A 191 -16.60 -13.12 -21.09
CA ARG A 191 -16.60 -13.70 -22.45
C ARG A 191 -17.17 -12.75 -23.51
N ASP A 192 -17.91 -11.73 -23.10
CA ASP A 192 -18.56 -10.75 -23.97
C ASP A 192 -17.93 -9.34 -23.88
N ALA A 193 -16.87 -9.17 -23.08
CA ALA A 193 -16.27 -7.86 -22.83
C ALA A 193 -14.75 -7.92 -22.60
N LEU A 194 -14.01 -7.10 -23.35
CA LEU A 194 -12.59 -6.80 -23.10
C LEU A 194 -12.43 -5.33 -22.77
N ARG A 195 -11.41 -5.01 -21.97
CA ARG A 195 -11.04 -3.65 -21.60
C ARG A 195 -9.53 -3.53 -21.43
N GLY A 196 -8.97 -2.41 -21.87
CA GLY A 196 -7.59 -2.06 -21.57
C GLY A 196 -7.10 -0.85 -22.38
N PRO A 197 -5.85 -0.42 -22.16
CA PRO A 197 -5.32 0.78 -22.78
C PRO A 197 -5.06 0.57 -24.28
N LEU A 198 -5.20 1.64 -25.07
CA LEU A 198 -4.71 1.69 -26.45
C LEU A 198 -3.16 1.74 -26.45
N PRO A 199 -2.45 0.68 -26.87
CA PRO A 199 -1.00 0.60 -26.88
C PRO A 199 -0.42 1.42 -28.05
N ALA A 200 0.80 1.92 -27.87
CA ALA A 200 1.53 2.64 -28.91
C ALA A 200 2.13 1.70 -29.97
N GLU A 201 2.38 0.44 -29.61
CA GLU A 201 3.04 -0.56 -30.43
C GLU A 201 2.21 -0.94 -31.68
N ALA A 202 0.89 -0.75 -31.62
CA ALA A 202 0.00 -1.10 -32.72
C ALA A 202 -0.02 -0.05 -33.85
N LEU A 203 0.11 1.23 -33.52
CA LEU A 203 -0.15 2.35 -34.44
C LEU A 203 0.99 3.37 -34.49
N GLY A 204 2.00 3.23 -33.64
CA GLY A 204 3.03 4.22 -33.41
C GLY A 204 2.65 5.25 -32.34
N ILE A 205 3.52 6.25 -32.16
CA ILE A 205 3.37 7.29 -31.13
C ILE A 205 2.85 8.62 -31.67
N HIS A 206 2.68 8.74 -32.99
CA HIS A 206 2.31 9.98 -33.65
C HIS A 206 0.78 10.18 -33.69
N PRO A 207 0.29 11.42 -33.58
CA PRO A 207 -1.10 11.74 -33.88
C PRO A 207 -1.40 11.50 -35.36
N GLY A 208 -2.66 11.22 -35.67
CA GLY A 208 -3.08 10.97 -37.05
C GLY A 208 -4.39 10.19 -37.14
N ARG A 209 -4.71 9.73 -38.34
CA ARG A 209 -5.97 9.01 -38.62
C ARG A 209 -5.70 7.56 -39.01
N PHE A 210 -6.41 6.63 -38.38
CA PHE A 210 -6.46 5.23 -38.79
C PHE A 210 -7.70 4.97 -39.63
N GLU A 211 -7.54 4.27 -40.75
CA GLU A 211 -8.62 3.74 -41.57
C GLU A 211 -8.36 2.26 -41.87
N GLY A 212 -9.26 1.38 -41.45
CA GLY A 212 -9.04 -0.04 -41.64
C GLY A 212 -10.09 -0.94 -41.03
N GLN A 213 -9.61 -2.08 -40.56
CA GLN A 213 -10.40 -3.17 -40.05
C GLN A 213 -9.78 -3.70 -38.77
N ILE A 214 -10.64 -4.20 -37.88
CA ILE A 214 -10.26 -4.88 -36.66
C ILE A 214 -10.92 -6.26 -36.63
N ARG A 215 -10.19 -7.26 -36.16
CA ARG A 215 -10.66 -8.64 -36.06
C ARG A 215 -10.19 -9.27 -34.75
N PRO A 216 -11.09 -9.87 -33.95
CA PRO A 216 -10.67 -10.64 -32.79
C PRO A 216 -10.11 -11.98 -33.25
N VAL A 217 -9.06 -12.44 -32.57
CA VAL A 217 -8.43 -13.74 -32.76
C VAL A 217 -8.20 -14.35 -31.39
N ASN A 218 -8.79 -15.51 -31.16
CA ASN A 218 -8.50 -16.31 -29.98
C ASN A 218 -7.21 -17.09 -30.23
N VAL A 219 -6.15 -16.75 -29.52
CA VAL A 219 -4.89 -17.49 -29.50
C VAL A 219 -4.95 -18.44 -28.31
N MET A 220 -5.17 -19.72 -28.58
CA MET A 220 -5.34 -20.77 -27.58
C MET A 220 -4.01 -21.06 -26.85
N GLU A 221 -4.05 -21.80 -25.74
CA GLU A 221 -2.84 -22.19 -24.98
C GLU A 221 -1.80 -22.93 -25.84
N ASP A 222 -2.26 -23.78 -26.78
CA ASP A 222 -1.39 -24.49 -27.73
C ASP A 222 -0.95 -23.67 -28.94
N LYS A 223 -1.21 -22.35 -28.92
CA LYS A 223 -0.90 -21.38 -29.98
C LYS A 223 -1.71 -21.55 -31.27
N SER A 224 -2.73 -22.41 -31.27
CA SER A 224 -3.71 -22.40 -32.37
C SER A 224 -4.50 -21.08 -32.37
N GLU A 225 -4.81 -20.58 -33.57
CA GLU A 225 -5.51 -19.32 -33.76
C GLU A 225 -6.91 -19.55 -34.29
N ILE A 226 -7.91 -18.95 -33.64
CA ILE A 226 -9.31 -19.07 -34.02
C ILE A 226 -9.86 -17.68 -34.30
N PRO A 227 -9.99 -17.33 -35.58
CA PRO A 227 -10.39 -15.98 -35.94
C PRO A 227 -11.89 -15.75 -35.90
N GLY A 228 -12.26 -14.53 -35.53
CA GLY A 228 -13.63 -14.03 -35.55
C GLY A 228 -14.02 -13.24 -36.79
N ASN A 229 -15.12 -12.49 -36.67
CA ASN A 229 -15.61 -11.56 -37.67
C ASN A 229 -14.71 -10.31 -37.78
N THR A 230 -14.88 -9.57 -38.87
CA THR A 230 -14.17 -8.31 -39.12
C THR A 230 -15.12 -7.12 -39.00
N LEU A 231 -14.66 -6.04 -38.36
CA LEU A 231 -15.37 -4.77 -38.26
C LEU A 231 -14.55 -3.65 -38.90
N SER A 232 -15.17 -2.83 -39.76
CA SER A 232 -14.53 -1.64 -40.33
C SER A 232 -14.46 -0.51 -39.31
N VAL A 233 -13.27 -0.02 -39.02
CA VAL A 233 -13.04 1.05 -38.06
C VAL A 233 -12.29 2.20 -38.70
N ASN A 234 -12.62 3.41 -38.26
CA ASN A 234 -11.84 4.60 -38.53
C ASN A 234 -11.82 5.43 -37.25
N PHE A 235 -10.68 6.01 -36.90
CA PHE A 235 -10.55 6.85 -35.71
C PHE A 235 -9.33 7.75 -35.81
N GLU A 236 -9.32 8.79 -34.99
CA GLU A 236 -8.21 9.74 -34.90
C GLU A 236 -7.46 9.53 -33.59
N ILE A 237 -6.13 9.48 -33.66
CA ILE A 237 -5.25 9.52 -32.49
C ILE A 237 -4.86 10.97 -32.26
N GLY A 238 -5.28 11.53 -31.14
CA GLY A 238 -4.89 12.88 -30.75
C GLY A 238 -3.51 12.93 -30.11
N PRO A 239 -2.90 14.14 -30.02
CA PRO A 239 -1.60 14.29 -29.39
C PRO A 239 -1.66 14.06 -27.89
N THR A 240 -0.56 13.50 -27.37
CA THR A 240 -0.27 13.51 -25.94
C THR A 240 -0.28 14.93 -25.43
N ALA A 241 -0.99 15.21 -24.35
CA ALA A 241 -1.13 16.54 -23.81
C ALA A 241 -1.08 16.52 -22.29
N LEU A 242 -0.34 17.46 -21.70
CA LEU A 242 -0.37 17.73 -20.28
C LEU A 242 -1.38 18.86 -20.03
N LEU A 243 -2.34 18.65 -19.14
CA LEU A 243 -3.44 19.59 -18.91
C LEU A 243 -3.39 20.20 -17.51
N ARG A 244 -2.92 19.45 -16.51
CA ARG A 244 -2.89 19.89 -15.12
C ARG A 244 -1.77 19.18 -14.35
N MET A 245 -1.23 19.84 -13.34
CA MET A 245 -0.24 19.33 -12.40
C MET A 245 -0.67 19.69 -10.99
N GLU A 246 -0.74 18.72 -10.08
CA GLU A 246 -1.15 18.91 -8.69
C GLU A 246 -0.39 18.00 -7.72
N PRO A 247 -0.03 18.48 -6.51
CA PRO A 247 -0.18 19.87 -6.06
C PRO A 247 0.75 20.82 -6.82
N ALA A 248 0.52 22.14 -6.71
CA ALA A 248 1.40 23.16 -7.30
C ALA A 248 2.70 23.39 -6.48
N ALA A 249 2.78 22.78 -5.29
CA ALA A 249 3.92 22.82 -4.41
C ALA A 249 4.04 21.48 -3.69
N ALA A 250 5.26 20.96 -3.53
CA ALA A 250 5.48 19.72 -2.79
C ALA A 250 6.84 19.69 -2.09
N SER A 251 6.91 18.98 -0.97
CA SER A 251 8.17 18.62 -0.31
C SER A 251 8.75 17.34 -0.92
N ARG A 252 10.02 17.07 -0.66
CA ARG A 252 10.65 15.78 -0.97
C ARG A 252 9.76 14.63 -0.46
N GLY A 253 9.68 13.55 -1.25
CA GLY A 253 8.94 12.34 -0.89
C GLY A 253 7.44 12.41 -1.20
N GLN A 254 6.90 13.59 -1.50
CA GLN A 254 5.49 13.79 -1.80
C GLN A 254 5.16 13.41 -3.26
N TYR A 255 3.93 12.95 -3.49
CA TYR A 255 3.39 12.67 -4.81
C TYR A 255 3.05 13.97 -5.56
N ILE A 256 3.42 14.00 -6.84
CA ILE A 256 3.00 14.98 -7.83
C ILE A 256 2.21 14.23 -8.90
N HIS A 257 0.97 14.64 -9.12
CA HIS A 257 0.07 14.08 -10.10
C HIS A 257 0.01 14.97 -11.34
N PHE A 258 0.09 14.32 -12.50
CA PHE A 258 -0.05 14.96 -13.79
C PHE A 258 -1.29 14.41 -14.47
N TYR A 259 -2.18 15.30 -14.90
CA TYR A 259 -3.40 14.93 -15.60
C TYR A 259 -3.34 15.43 -17.04
N GLY A 260 -3.83 14.60 -17.95
CA GLY A 260 -3.74 14.87 -19.37
C GLY A 260 -4.38 13.78 -20.20
N ARG A 261 -3.72 13.39 -21.28
CA ARG A 261 -4.19 12.40 -22.25
C ARG A 261 -3.02 11.93 -23.10
N GLY A 262 -3.08 10.72 -23.62
CA GLY A 262 -2.04 10.16 -24.48
C GLY A 262 -0.86 9.56 -23.71
N PHE A 263 -0.99 9.35 -22.40
CA PHE A 263 0.10 8.83 -21.58
C PHE A 263 0.25 7.31 -21.76
N VAL A 264 1.47 6.83 -21.99
CA VAL A 264 1.73 5.43 -22.32
C VAL A 264 2.89 4.85 -21.51
N ALA A 265 2.73 3.57 -21.18
CA ALA A 265 3.73 2.70 -20.58
C ALA A 265 3.87 1.41 -21.42
N GLY A 266 4.85 0.57 -21.09
CA GLY A 266 5.14 -0.66 -21.82
C GLY A 266 6.34 -0.50 -22.75
N GLY A 267 6.18 -0.85 -24.02
CA GLY A 267 7.21 -0.67 -25.04
C GLY A 267 7.42 0.80 -25.44
N ALA A 268 6.42 1.66 -25.17
CA ALA A 268 6.58 3.10 -25.21
C ALA A 268 6.65 3.70 -23.79
N ARG A 269 7.24 4.91 -23.69
CA ARG A 269 7.39 5.65 -22.44
C ARG A 269 6.98 7.09 -22.60
N THR A 270 6.16 7.60 -21.68
CA THR A 270 5.92 9.04 -21.52
C THR A 270 6.86 9.63 -20.46
N THR A 271 7.55 10.72 -20.80
CA THR A 271 8.29 11.59 -19.87
C THR A 271 7.73 13.01 -19.92
N ILE A 272 8.09 13.85 -18.95
CA ILE A 272 7.82 15.29 -18.98
C ILE A 272 9.15 16.01 -19.03
N ARG A 273 9.34 16.81 -20.07
CA ARG A 273 10.48 17.70 -20.22
C ARG A 273 10.09 19.09 -19.73
N VAL A 274 10.81 19.61 -18.75
CA VAL A 274 10.63 20.97 -18.24
C VAL A 274 11.77 21.86 -18.70
N GLU A 275 11.45 22.88 -19.48
CA GLU A 275 12.39 23.88 -19.97
C GLU A 275 12.13 25.26 -19.35
N GLY A 276 13.13 25.83 -18.68
CA GLY A 276 13.01 27.13 -18.01
C GLY A 276 14.08 27.33 -16.95
N THR A 277 13.70 27.72 -15.74
CA THR A 277 14.64 28.00 -14.65
C THR A 277 14.19 27.41 -13.32
N PHE A 278 15.17 27.09 -12.47
CA PHE A 278 14.94 26.79 -11.06
C PHE A 278 15.63 27.83 -10.19
N THR A 279 14.88 28.61 -9.43
CA THR A 279 15.40 29.63 -8.51
C THR A 279 15.32 29.11 -7.09
N ARG A 280 16.48 28.83 -6.48
CA ARG A 280 16.58 28.38 -5.08
C ARG A 280 16.16 29.51 -4.14
N THR A 281 15.76 29.18 -2.91
CA THR A 281 15.44 30.17 -1.87
C THR A 281 16.63 31.11 -1.55
N THR A 282 17.86 30.67 -1.81
CA THR A 282 19.09 31.49 -1.70
C THR A 282 19.22 32.55 -2.81
N GLY A 283 18.33 32.55 -3.81
CA GLY A 283 18.39 33.42 -4.98
C GLY A 283 19.25 32.88 -6.14
N GLN A 284 19.95 31.76 -5.94
CA GLN A 284 20.71 31.12 -7.02
C GLN A 284 19.76 30.58 -8.09
N VAL A 285 20.02 30.93 -9.35
CA VAL A 285 19.24 30.50 -10.51
C VAL A 285 20.00 29.41 -11.28
N THR A 286 19.34 28.30 -11.55
CA THR A 286 19.79 27.25 -12.45
C THR A 286 19.01 27.34 -13.76
N ASP A 287 19.73 27.42 -14.88
CA ASP A 287 19.15 27.35 -16.23
C ASP A 287 18.87 25.90 -16.61
N LEU A 288 17.63 25.62 -16.97
CA LEU A 288 17.12 24.31 -17.35
C LEU A 288 16.65 24.32 -18.81
N THR A 289 17.36 24.99 -19.71
CA THR A 289 17.01 25.05 -21.14
C THR A 289 17.88 24.12 -21.98
N GLY A 290 17.35 23.65 -23.11
CA GLY A 290 18.11 22.85 -24.08
C GLY A 290 18.69 21.58 -23.46
N PRO A 291 19.99 21.29 -23.60
CA PRO A 291 20.60 20.09 -23.01
C PRO A 291 20.44 19.96 -21.49
N ASN A 292 20.20 21.07 -20.79
CA ASN A 292 20.07 21.12 -19.32
C ASN A 292 18.62 20.97 -18.83
N ALA A 293 17.66 20.76 -19.74
CA ALA A 293 16.26 20.61 -19.37
C ALA A 293 16.04 19.48 -18.38
N LEU A 294 15.12 19.70 -17.44
CA LEU A 294 14.75 18.70 -16.46
C LEU A 294 13.85 17.66 -17.13
N GLU A 295 14.30 16.41 -17.18
CA GLU A 295 13.51 15.28 -17.67
C GLU A 295 12.95 14.51 -16.47
N ILE A 296 11.62 14.50 -16.35
CA ILE A 296 10.87 13.80 -15.31
C ILE A 296 10.28 12.54 -15.93
N ALA A 297 10.39 11.41 -15.22
CA ALA A 297 9.78 10.16 -15.63
C ALA A 297 8.76 9.69 -14.59
N PRO A 298 7.50 10.13 -14.71
CA PRO A 298 6.42 9.66 -13.85
C PRO A 298 6.11 8.18 -14.05
N GLN A 299 5.51 7.55 -13.04
CA GLN A 299 4.72 6.33 -13.20
C GLN A 299 3.44 6.66 -13.95
N ILE A 300 3.12 5.90 -14.99
CA ILE A 300 1.83 5.99 -15.68
C ILE A 300 0.79 5.19 -14.90
N VAL A 301 -0.26 5.85 -14.44
CA VAL A 301 -1.37 5.21 -13.71
C VAL A 301 -2.46 4.81 -14.71
N SER A 302 -2.74 5.68 -15.68
CA SER A 302 -3.67 5.48 -16.80
C SER A 302 -3.30 6.43 -17.96
N GLY A 303 -3.98 6.32 -19.11
CA GLY A 303 -3.75 7.17 -20.28
C GLY A 303 -3.95 8.67 -20.07
N ASP A 304 -4.56 9.08 -18.96
CA ASP A 304 -4.86 10.45 -18.56
C ASP A 304 -4.25 10.85 -17.20
N HIS A 305 -3.57 9.92 -16.51
CA HIS A 305 -2.99 10.16 -15.18
C HIS A 305 -1.58 9.60 -15.07
N MET A 306 -0.64 10.46 -14.68
CA MET A 306 0.69 10.05 -14.23
C MET A 306 0.94 10.50 -12.79
N ARG A 307 1.79 9.75 -12.09
CA ARG A 307 2.21 10.03 -10.73
C ARG A 307 3.72 10.01 -10.63
N TYR A 308 4.31 11.07 -10.10
CA TYR A 308 5.73 11.20 -9.84
C TYR A 308 5.94 11.38 -8.34
N VAL A 309 7.06 10.93 -7.82
CA VAL A 309 7.49 11.21 -6.46
C VAL A 309 8.63 12.21 -6.55
N LEU A 310 8.56 13.31 -5.80
CA LEU A 310 9.66 14.27 -5.73
C LEU A 310 10.82 13.68 -4.94
N ARG A 311 11.61 12.84 -5.60
CA ARG A 311 12.75 12.14 -5.00
C ARG A 311 14.02 12.97 -5.09
N VAL A 312 14.97 12.59 -4.24
CA VAL A 312 16.37 12.97 -4.35
C VAL A 312 17.21 11.73 -4.63
N GLN A 313 18.45 11.96 -5.03
CA GLN A 313 19.45 10.91 -5.19
C GLN A 313 20.60 11.17 -4.22
N SER A 314 21.24 10.13 -3.71
CA SER A 314 22.51 10.32 -2.99
C SER A 314 23.56 10.91 -3.93
N ASP A 315 24.37 11.82 -3.43
CA ASP A 315 25.55 12.35 -4.13
C ASP A 315 26.81 11.48 -3.94
N GLY A 316 26.72 10.39 -3.16
CA GLY A 316 27.84 9.51 -2.83
C GLY A 316 28.83 10.09 -1.82
N GLN A 317 28.58 11.28 -1.28
CA GLN A 317 29.41 11.99 -0.30
C GLN A 317 28.64 12.31 1.00
N GLY A 318 27.52 11.62 1.23
CA GLY A 318 26.66 11.82 2.40
C GLY A 318 25.63 12.93 2.25
N GLY A 319 25.49 13.52 1.06
CA GLY A 319 24.46 14.49 0.72
C GLY A 319 23.45 13.96 -0.29
N VAL A 320 22.57 14.88 -0.73
CA VAL A 320 21.51 14.60 -1.70
C VAL A 320 21.52 15.61 -2.84
N GLN A 321 21.13 15.14 -4.02
CA GLN A 321 21.02 15.93 -5.24
C GLN A 321 19.66 15.70 -5.93
N GLY A 322 19.33 16.59 -6.88
CA GLY A 322 18.07 16.58 -7.62
C GLY A 322 17.13 17.72 -7.24
N LEU A 323 15.96 17.77 -7.88
CA LEU A 323 15.01 18.88 -7.72
C LEU A 323 14.53 19.02 -6.26
N GLY A 324 14.24 17.90 -5.59
CA GLY A 324 13.75 17.88 -4.20
C GLY A 324 14.82 18.14 -3.13
N ALA A 325 16.09 18.33 -3.50
CA ALA A 325 17.19 18.46 -2.55
C ALA A 325 17.28 19.86 -1.93
N VAL A 326 16.77 20.90 -2.60
CA VAL A 326 16.83 22.28 -2.15
C VAL A 326 15.51 22.97 -2.45
N PRO A 327 14.93 23.74 -1.52
CA PRO A 327 13.71 24.49 -1.79
C PRO A 327 13.93 25.59 -2.84
N GLY A 328 12.90 25.87 -3.63
CA GLY A 328 12.96 26.83 -4.71
C GLY A 328 11.72 26.84 -5.58
N ILE A 329 11.75 27.60 -6.67
CA ILE A 329 10.64 27.76 -7.60
C ILE A 329 11.11 27.32 -8.98
N LEU A 330 10.45 26.31 -9.54
CA LEU A 330 10.59 25.89 -10.92
C LEU A 330 9.62 26.70 -11.79
N ARG A 331 10.12 27.33 -12.85
CA ARG A 331 9.32 28.06 -13.84
C ARG A 331 9.71 27.64 -15.25
N GLY A 332 8.74 27.52 -16.15
CA GLY A 332 9.04 27.24 -17.55
C GLY A 332 7.88 26.65 -18.33
N THR A 333 8.20 25.78 -19.28
CA THR A 333 7.25 25.00 -20.07
C THR A 333 7.43 23.53 -19.73
N ALA A 334 6.35 22.86 -19.31
CA ALA A 334 6.33 21.42 -19.06
C ALA A 334 5.66 20.69 -20.23
N THR A 335 6.43 19.90 -20.97
CA THR A 335 5.99 19.26 -22.22
C THR A 335 6.09 17.74 -22.11
N PRO A 336 4.99 16.99 -22.31
CA PRO A 336 5.07 15.54 -22.35
C PRO A 336 5.79 15.08 -23.62
N ARG A 337 6.62 14.05 -23.51
CA ARG A 337 7.30 13.39 -24.64
C ARG A 337 7.01 11.91 -24.59
N VAL A 338 6.62 11.34 -25.72
CA VAL A 338 6.46 9.90 -25.86
C VAL A 338 7.61 9.37 -26.70
N THR A 339 8.26 8.31 -26.23
CA THR A 339 9.35 7.65 -26.95
C THR A 339 9.04 6.19 -27.22
N LEU A 340 9.26 5.73 -28.44
CA LEU A 340 9.16 4.34 -28.87
C LEU A 340 10.37 4.01 -29.75
N GLY A 341 11.30 3.20 -29.24
CA GLY A 341 12.59 2.99 -29.90
C GLY A 341 13.37 4.30 -30.08
N ALA A 342 13.67 4.66 -31.34
CA ALA A 342 14.34 5.91 -31.69
C ALA A 342 13.37 7.08 -31.96
N GLU A 343 12.06 6.78 -32.06
CA GLU A 343 11.05 7.79 -32.34
C GLU A 343 10.71 8.60 -31.09
N VAL A 344 10.48 9.90 -31.29
CA VAL A 344 10.05 10.80 -30.24
C VAL A 344 8.89 11.65 -30.75
N GLN A 345 7.78 11.61 -30.03
CA GLN A 345 6.67 12.52 -30.22
C GLN A 345 6.67 13.56 -29.11
N VAL A 346 6.71 14.84 -29.49
CA VAL A 346 6.59 15.98 -28.57
C VAL A 346 5.11 16.36 -28.47
N GLY A 347 4.56 16.26 -27.27
CA GLY A 347 3.16 16.54 -27.01
C GLY A 347 2.84 18.02 -26.78
N VAL A 348 1.59 18.28 -26.43
CA VAL A 348 1.08 19.61 -26.08
C VAL A 348 1.49 19.94 -24.64
N PRO A 349 2.18 21.05 -24.39
CA PRO A 349 2.63 21.42 -23.05
C PRO A 349 1.47 21.79 -22.13
N LEU A 350 1.76 21.80 -20.82
CA LEU A 350 0.88 22.36 -19.81
C LEU A 350 0.44 23.78 -20.22
N PRO A 351 -0.86 24.13 -20.17
CA PRO A 351 -1.31 25.46 -20.51
C PRO A 351 -0.72 26.53 -19.59
N GLY A 352 -0.14 27.59 -20.17
CA GLY A 352 0.47 28.69 -19.42
C GLY A 352 1.93 28.42 -19.01
N GLU A 353 2.45 29.24 -18.09
CA GLU A 353 3.75 28.99 -17.46
C GLU A 353 3.60 27.87 -16.43
N ALA A 354 4.36 26.79 -16.59
CA ALA A 354 4.52 25.78 -15.56
C ALA A 354 5.26 26.41 -14.38
N ARG A 355 4.57 26.56 -13.24
CA ARG A 355 5.14 27.01 -11.98
C ARG A 355 4.95 25.92 -10.93
N PHE A 356 6.04 25.53 -10.27
CA PHE A 356 6.01 24.56 -9.18
C PHE A 356 6.94 24.99 -8.05
N ASP A 357 6.41 25.05 -6.83
CA ASP A 357 7.20 25.42 -5.65
C ASP A 357 7.75 24.14 -4.99
N VAL A 358 9.07 23.96 -5.01
CA VAL A 358 9.74 22.93 -4.22
C VAL A 358 9.83 23.44 -2.79
N LEU A 359 9.05 22.83 -1.90
CA LEU A 359 8.96 23.22 -0.50
C LEU A 359 10.19 22.72 0.28
N PRO A 360 10.49 23.32 1.44
CA PRO A 360 11.46 22.75 2.38
C PRO A 360 11.18 21.28 2.66
N GLN A 361 12.25 20.56 2.96
CA GLN A 361 12.18 19.16 3.35
C GLN A 361 11.29 19.02 4.59
N LYS A 362 10.41 18.02 4.56
CA LYS A 362 9.48 17.70 5.64
C LYS A 362 9.54 16.21 5.88
N GLN A 363 9.68 15.81 7.15
CA GLN A 363 9.51 14.41 7.56
C GLN A 363 8.05 14.19 7.95
N VAL A 364 7.39 13.23 7.33
CA VAL A 364 6.07 12.77 7.78
C VAL A 364 6.27 11.45 8.55
N VAL A 365 5.68 11.34 9.73
CA VAL A 365 5.75 10.14 10.57
C VAL A 365 4.36 9.60 10.81
N TYR A 366 4.11 8.38 10.33
CA TYR A 366 2.88 7.64 10.55
C TYR A 366 2.99 6.77 11.80
N ILE A 367 2.17 7.06 12.81
CA ILE A 367 2.07 6.25 14.04
C ILE A 367 1.05 5.13 13.79
N SER A 368 1.55 3.91 13.65
CA SER A 368 0.77 2.70 13.42
C SER A 368 0.53 1.95 14.73
N TYR A 369 -0.67 2.06 15.28
CA TYR A 369 -1.03 1.33 16.51
C TYR A 369 -1.44 -0.10 16.17
N LEU A 370 -0.70 -1.08 16.70
CA LEU A 370 -0.95 -2.51 16.50
C LEU A 370 -2.01 -3.05 17.48
N PRO A 371 -2.63 -4.22 17.22
CA PRO A 371 -3.57 -4.84 18.16
C PRO A 371 -3.00 -4.99 19.59
N GLY A 372 -1.71 -5.30 19.71
CA GLY A 372 -1.02 -5.41 21.00
C GLY A 372 -1.05 -4.13 21.83
N PHE A 373 -1.17 -2.94 21.23
CA PHE A 373 -1.36 -1.69 21.96
C PHE A 373 -2.64 -1.72 22.81
N THR A 374 -3.73 -2.23 22.25
CA THR A 374 -5.01 -2.37 22.95
C THR A 374 -4.92 -3.40 24.08
N ASP A 375 -4.13 -4.46 23.90
CA ASP A 375 -3.85 -5.45 24.93
C ASP A 375 -3.04 -4.83 26.08
N ALA A 376 -2.00 -4.04 25.77
CA ALA A 376 -1.22 -3.28 26.73
C ALA A 376 -2.10 -2.37 27.60
N MET A 377 -3.04 -1.64 27.00
CA MET A 377 -3.94 -0.77 27.77
C MET A 377 -4.76 -1.53 28.83
N ARG A 378 -5.01 -2.83 28.66
CA ARG A 378 -5.67 -3.65 29.70
C ARG A 378 -4.76 -3.90 30.90
N LEU A 379 -3.46 -4.08 30.67
CA LEU A 379 -2.48 -4.30 31.75
C LEU A 379 -2.36 -3.06 32.66
N PHE A 380 -2.50 -1.86 32.10
CA PHE A 380 -2.54 -0.62 32.87
C PHE A 380 -3.93 -0.31 33.46
N GLY A 381 -4.97 -1.11 33.16
CA GLY A 381 -6.35 -0.82 33.54
C GLY A 381 -6.96 0.39 32.81
N LEU A 382 -6.36 0.82 31.70
CA LEU A 382 -6.73 2.03 30.95
C LEU A 382 -7.39 1.73 29.59
N ARG A 383 -7.89 0.50 29.36
CA ARG A 383 -8.52 0.10 28.09
C ARG A 383 -9.61 1.06 27.62
N ASN A 384 -10.48 1.52 28.51
CA ASN A 384 -11.54 2.47 28.16
C ASN A 384 -11.02 3.88 27.87
N MET A 385 -9.77 4.19 28.26
CA MET A 385 -9.09 5.47 28.04
C MET A 385 -8.11 5.46 26.87
N GLU A 386 -8.10 4.40 26.05
CA GLU A 386 -7.16 4.25 24.93
C GLU A 386 -7.15 5.47 24.00
N SER A 387 -8.33 6.02 23.65
CA SER A 387 -8.40 7.20 22.80
C SER A 387 -7.75 8.44 23.43
N ALA A 388 -7.84 8.58 24.76
CA ALA A 388 -7.23 9.70 25.48
C ALA A 388 -5.71 9.54 25.56
N VAL A 389 -5.23 8.30 25.76
CA VAL A 389 -3.79 7.97 25.71
C VAL A 389 -3.23 8.26 24.32
N ARG A 390 -3.88 7.81 23.23
CA ARG A 390 -3.49 8.11 21.84
C ARG A 390 -3.45 9.62 21.56
N ALA A 391 -4.42 10.38 22.08
CA ALA A 391 -4.44 11.83 21.94
C ALA A 391 -3.24 12.48 22.65
N ARG A 392 -2.92 12.01 23.86
CA ARG A 392 -1.76 12.51 24.61
C ARG A 392 -0.44 12.17 23.92
N ILE A 393 -0.29 10.94 23.40
CA ILE A 393 0.89 10.53 22.62
C ILE A 393 1.12 11.52 21.47
N LEU A 394 0.06 11.80 20.69
CA LEU A 394 0.14 12.72 19.56
C LEU A 394 0.48 14.15 19.98
N GLU A 395 -0.01 14.61 21.12
CA GLU A 395 0.35 15.92 21.70
C GLU A 395 1.84 16.00 22.04
N VAL A 396 2.38 14.96 22.68
CA VAL A 396 3.79 14.88 23.10
C VAL A 396 4.72 14.91 21.91
N VAL A 397 4.53 14.03 20.92
CA VAL A 397 5.42 13.98 19.74
C VAL A 397 5.36 15.28 18.92
N ARG A 398 4.19 15.92 18.82
CA ARG A 398 4.03 17.22 18.16
C ARG A 398 4.72 18.35 18.91
N ARG A 399 4.69 18.31 20.24
CA ARG A 399 5.40 19.27 21.09
C ARG A 399 6.90 19.11 20.93
N ASP A 400 7.41 17.89 21.04
CA ASP A 400 8.85 17.63 21.03
C ASP A 400 9.51 18.08 19.71
N TYR A 401 8.77 17.93 18.60
CA TYR A 401 9.23 18.34 17.27
C TYR A 401 8.65 19.68 16.78
N ALA A 402 8.02 20.49 17.65
CA ALA A 402 7.28 21.68 17.23
C ALA A 402 8.11 22.72 16.45
N ASP A 403 9.43 22.75 16.66
CA ASP A 403 10.35 23.70 16.05
C ASP A 403 10.91 23.24 14.68
N TYR A 404 10.60 22.01 14.26
CA TYR A 404 11.16 21.41 13.05
C TYR A 404 10.06 21.08 12.03
N SER A 405 10.46 20.82 10.79
CA SER A 405 9.56 20.39 9.71
C SER A 405 9.23 18.89 9.81
N VAL A 406 8.66 18.48 10.95
CA VAL A 406 8.20 17.09 11.20
C VAL A 406 6.70 17.09 11.46
N GLU A 407 6.00 16.19 10.81
CA GLU A 407 4.55 16.05 10.92
C GLU A 407 4.17 14.64 11.35
N PHE A 408 3.54 14.53 12.53
CA PHE A 408 3.00 13.27 13.03
C PHE A 408 1.53 13.09 12.65
N VAL A 409 1.23 11.95 12.04
CA VAL A 409 -0.11 11.55 11.60
C VAL A 409 -0.47 10.17 12.13
N ILE A 410 -1.78 9.95 12.35
CA ILE A 410 -2.34 8.68 12.83
C ILE A 410 -3.12 7.93 11.75
N GLN A 411 -3.21 8.52 10.55
CA GLN A 411 -3.72 7.89 9.35
C GLN A 411 -2.56 7.79 8.37
N ARG A 412 -2.48 6.66 7.66
CA ARG A 412 -1.44 6.44 6.67
C ARG A 412 -1.50 7.54 5.60
N PRO A 413 -0.40 8.28 5.34
CA PRO A 413 -0.37 9.31 4.31
C PRO A 413 -0.75 8.74 2.94
N ALA A 414 -1.60 9.46 2.20
CA ALA A 414 -1.98 9.12 0.83
C ALA A 414 -1.24 9.97 -0.21
N ASP A 415 -0.68 11.10 0.22
CA ASP A 415 0.00 12.09 -0.61
C ASP A 415 1.54 12.01 -0.50
N PHE A 416 2.08 11.21 0.42
CA PHE A 416 3.51 10.92 0.53
C PHE A 416 3.84 9.48 0.13
N ALA A 417 4.92 9.33 -0.64
CA ALA A 417 5.55 8.04 -0.93
C ALA A 417 6.64 7.70 0.08
N GLU A 418 7.42 8.71 0.48
CA GLU A 418 8.51 8.60 1.46
C GLU A 418 8.01 9.23 2.77
N TYR A 419 7.76 8.40 3.77
CA TYR A 419 7.39 8.78 5.14
C TYR A 419 7.81 7.67 6.08
N SER A 420 8.17 8.01 7.31
CA SER A 420 8.54 7.02 8.31
C SER A 420 7.30 6.39 8.92
N VAL A 421 7.40 5.12 9.27
CA VAL A 421 6.38 4.41 10.06
C VAL A 421 6.97 4.09 11.42
N ILE A 422 6.22 4.36 12.48
CA ILE A 422 6.54 3.84 13.80
C ILE A 422 5.39 3.00 14.32
N GLU A 423 5.68 1.75 14.64
CA GLU A 423 4.71 0.81 15.19
C GLU A 423 4.69 0.90 16.71
N VAL A 424 3.49 0.98 17.28
CA VAL A 424 3.26 0.98 18.73
C VAL A 424 2.48 -0.27 19.08
N GLY A 425 3.11 -1.18 19.82
CA GLY A 425 2.59 -2.50 20.17
C GLY A 425 2.47 -2.73 21.68
N GLY A 426 2.37 -4.01 22.05
CA GLY A 426 2.32 -4.47 23.45
C GLY A 426 3.66 -5.02 23.89
N GLU A 427 3.76 -6.34 23.99
CA GLU A 427 4.98 -7.08 24.37
C GLU A 427 6.16 -6.81 23.41
N ASP A 428 7.38 -6.75 23.97
CA ASP A 428 8.65 -6.76 23.23
C ASP A 428 8.92 -8.15 22.61
N PRO A 429 8.82 -8.31 21.27
CA PRO A 429 9.03 -9.60 20.61
C PRO A 429 10.47 -10.11 20.68
N ASN A 430 11.43 -9.28 21.07
CA ASN A 430 12.81 -9.69 21.29
C ASN A 430 13.01 -10.34 22.67
N HIS A 431 12.02 -10.22 23.56
CA HIS A 431 12.05 -10.71 24.95
C HIS A 431 13.24 -10.17 25.76
N GLN A 432 13.64 -8.92 25.50
CA GLN A 432 14.74 -8.26 26.20
C GLN A 432 14.26 -7.17 27.18
N GLY A 433 12.97 -6.86 27.16
CA GLY A 433 12.41 -5.78 27.96
C GLY A 433 12.78 -4.40 27.41
N LEU A 434 12.95 -4.29 26.09
CA LEU A 434 13.16 -3.01 25.43
C LEU A 434 11.88 -2.18 25.52
N MET A 435 12.00 -0.88 25.74
CA MET A 435 10.86 0.06 25.69
C MET A 435 10.56 0.50 24.26
N GLY A 436 11.61 0.63 23.46
CA GLY A 436 11.56 0.97 22.05
C GLY A 436 12.81 0.44 21.38
N LEU A 437 12.71 0.19 20.07
CA LEU A 437 13.86 -0.12 19.25
C LEU A 437 13.61 0.36 17.83
N ASP A 438 14.50 1.21 17.33
CA ASP A 438 14.70 1.35 15.91
C ASP A 438 15.51 0.14 15.40
N ALA A 439 14.95 -0.63 14.46
CA ALA A 439 15.56 -1.87 13.94
C ALA A 439 15.98 -1.75 12.47
N THR A 440 15.92 -0.55 11.89
CA THR A 440 16.37 -0.18 10.52
C THR A 440 17.92 -0.24 10.36
N MET A 441 18.46 -0.44 9.14
CA MET A 441 19.91 -0.59 8.89
C MET A 441 20.60 0.74 8.54
N GLY A 442 21.85 0.95 9.00
CA GLY A 442 22.66 2.14 8.65
C GLY A 442 22.47 3.35 9.59
N LYS A 443 22.20 3.08 10.86
CA LYS A 443 21.68 4.02 11.85
C LYS A 443 22.65 5.08 12.38
N ASP A 444 22.02 6.07 13.03
CA ASP A 444 22.52 6.96 14.08
C ASP A 444 23.36 8.15 13.65
N ILE A 445 23.89 8.18 12.42
CA ILE A 445 24.61 9.35 11.91
C ILE A 445 24.25 9.62 10.44
N GLY A 446 23.66 10.79 10.18
CA GLY A 446 23.55 11.33 8.83
C GLY A 446 22.54 10.59 7.94
N ASN A 447 21.46 10.05 8.52
CA ASN A 447 20.42 9.43 7.72
C ASN A 447 19.75 10.46 6.81
N ILE A 448 19.87 10.21 5.50
CA ILE A 448 19.27 11.04 4.46
C ILE A 448 17.99 10.42 3.92
N TYR A 449 17.55 9.26 4.40
CA TYR A 449 16.34 8.55 3.99
C TYR A 449 15.21 8.82 4.97
N PHE A 450 14.01 9.05 4.43
CA PHE A 450 12.83 9.58 5.14
C PHE A 450 11.68 8.55 5.17
N ASP A 451 11.97 7.31 4.80
CA ASP A 451 11.03 6.21 4.61
C ASP A 451 11.29 5.01 5.53
N ASP A 452 12.00 5.24 6.64
CA ASP A 452 12.30 4.21 7.65
C ASP A 452 11.04 3.61 8.29
N ILE A 453 11.11 2.30 8.55
CA ILE A 453 10.09 1.55 9.26
C ILE A 453 10.66 1.14 10.62
N VAL A 454 10.26 1.88 11.65
CA VAL A 454 10.49 1.60 13.06
C VAL A 454 9.40 0.64 13.55
N GLY A 455 9.48 -0.62 13.10
CA GLY A 455 8.44 -1.62 13.32
C GLY A 455 8.75 -2.95 12.62
N GLY A 456 7.97 -3.98 12.93
CA GLY A 456 8.06 -5.30 12.28
C GLY A 456 9.42 -5.99 12.44
N ASN A 457 9.62 -7.05 11.66
CA ASN A 457 10.85 -7.86 11.65
C ASN A 457 11.79 -7.39 10.53
N ASN A 458 13.03 -7.03 10.88
CA ASN A 458 14.08 -6.70 9.93
C ASN A 458 15.06 -7.87 9.76
N ALA A 459 15.07 -8.45 8.56
CA ALA A 459 15.94 -9.57 8.21
C ALA A 459 17.42 -9.18 8.23
N ASP A 460 17.77 -7.97 7.79
CA ASP A 460 19.16 -7.51 7.69
C ASP A 460 19.76 -7.26 9.09
N SER A 461 18.97 -6.72 10.01
CA SER A 461 19.37 -6.54 11.42
C SER A 461 19.62 -7.89 12.09
N ARG A 462 18.76 -8.88 11.83
CA ARG A 462 18.94 -10.26 12.30
C ARG A 462 20.20 -10.90 11.73
N GLU A 463 20.43 -10.74 10.42
CA GLU A 463 21.61 -11.29 9.74
C GLU A 463 22.91 -10.63 10.22
N SER A 464 22.84 -9.38 10.67
CA SER A 464 23.93 -8.63 11.27
C SER A 464 24.11 -8.90 12.78
N GLY A 465 23.28 -9.76 13.39
CA GLY A 465 23.37 -10.13 14.80
C GLY A 465 22.73 -9.13 15.78
N HIS A 466 21.98 -8.14 15.29
CA HIS A 466 21.21 -7.21 16.10
C HIS A 466 19.77 -7.71 16.33
N TYR A 467 19.06 -7.08 17.27
CA TYR A 467 17.64 -7.37 17.49
C TYR A 467 16.82 -7.04 16.25
N ALA A 468 15.88 -7.91 15.92
CA ALA A 468 15.22 -7.90 14.63
C ALA A 468 13.88 -7.17 14.66
N PHE A 469 13.24 -7.06 15.83
CA PHE A 469 11.92 -6.46 15.94
C PHE A 469 11.99 -5.04 16.45
N GLY A 470 11.56 -4.07 15.62
CA GLY A 470 11.47 -2.66 15.98
C GLY A 470 10.09 -2.23 16.47
N GLY A 471 9.98 -1.00 16.96
CA GLY A 471 8.74 -0.38 17.43
C GLY A 471 8.81 0.07 18.88
N VAL A 472 7.66 0.48 19.42
CA VAL A 472 7.48 0.85 20.85
C VAL A 472 6.67 -0.23 21.55
N PHE A 473 7.22 -0.76 22.65
CA PHE A 473 6.69 -1.92 23.37
C PHE A 473 6.09 -1.47 24.70
N VAL A 474 4.77 -1.25 24.72
CA VAL A 474 4.09 -0.59 25.84
C VAL A 474 4.08 -1.46 27.11
N ASP A 475 4.06 -2.79 26.98
CA ASP A 475 4.07 -3.71 28.13
C ASP A 475 5.37 -3.59 28.93
N SER A 476 6.49 -3.29 28.25
CA SER A 476 7.80 -3.12 28.90
C SER A 476 7.81 -1.97 29.92
N PHE A 477 6.92 -0.98 29.81
CA PHE A 477 6.83 0.09 30.80
C PHE A 477 6.33 -0.38 32.17
N LEU A 478 5.69 -1.55 32.27
CA LEU A 478 5.32 -2.12 33.57
C LEU A 478 6.56 -2.38 34.44
N ALA A 479 7.74 -2.55 33.83
CA ALA A 479 9.00 -2.74 34.55
C ALA A 479 9.45 -1.49 35.35
N PHE A 480 8.80 -0.34 35.20
CA PHE A 480 8.98 0.81 36.10
C PHE A 480 8.33 0.60 37.48
N SER A 481 7.42 -0.38 37.62
CA SER A 481 6.89 -0.78 38.92
C SER A 481 7.95 -1.55 39.73
N PRO A 482 8.20 -1.18 40.99
CA PRO A 482 8.98 -2.02 41.91
C PRO A 482 8.36 -3.41 42.16
N HIS A 483 7.08 -3.59 41.85
CA HIS A 483 6.35 -4.87 41.99
C HIS A 483 6.27 -5.67 40.68
N ALA A 484 6.93 -5.23 39.60
CA ALA A 484 7.04 -6.02 38.38
C ALA A 484 7.84 -7.32 38.61
N ASP A 485 7.60 -8.35 37.79
CA ASP A 485 8.36 -9.61 37.84
C ASP A 485 9.86 -9.39 37.62
N LYS A 486 10.20 -8.41 36.78
CA LYS A 486 11.56 -7.98 36.46
C LYS A 486 11.62 -6.45 36.45
N PRO A 487 11.73 -5.80 37.63
CA PRO A 487 11.78 -4.35 37.69
C PRO A 487 13.08 -3.83 37.08
N MET A 488 13.01 -2.69 36.41
CA MET A 488 14.20 -1.97 35.92
C MET A 488 15.01 -1.42 37.08
N SER A 489 16.31 -1.17 36.87
CA SER A 489 17.17 -0.51 37.87
C SER A 489 16.70 0.89 38.25
N ILE A 490 15.90 1.52 37.39
CA ILE A 490 15.28 2.84 37.56
C ILE A 490 13.78 2.77 37.88
N ALA A 491 13.29 1.62 38.36
CA ALA A 491 11.92 1.49 38.84
C ALA A 491 11.63 2.48 39.99
N SER A 492 10.41 2.99 40.06
CA SER A 492 10.01 4.02 41.02
C SER A 492 8.67 3.69 41.69
N PRO A 493 8.54 3.83 43.02
CA PRO A 493 7.25 3.75 43.71
C PRO A 493 6.19 4.71 43.14
N ARG A 494 6.62 5.81 42.50
CA ARG A 494 5.70 6.77 41.86
C ARG A 494 4.92 6.14 40.70
N PHE A 495 5.45 5.09 40.06
CA PHE A 495 4.70 4.31 39.09
C PHE A 495 3.46 3.69 39.74
N ASP A 496 3.64 3.03 40.88
CA ASP A 496 2.57 2.36 41.59
C ASP A 496 1.56 3.37 42.16
N ASP A 497 2.01 4.54 42.62
CA ASP A 497 1.12 5.62 43.06
C ASP A 497 0.14 6.07 41.95
N ILE A 498 0.61 6.10 40.70
CA ILE A 498 -0.17 6.60 39.56
C ILE A 498 -1.04 5.51 38.95
N PHE A 499 -0.48 4.32 38.74
CA PHE A 499 -1.18 3.23 38.04
C PHE A 499 -1.84 2.22 38.97
N GLY A 500 -1.41 2.13 40.24
CA GLY A 500 -1.94 1.21 41.25
C GLY A 500 -3.47 1.23 41.41
N PRO A 501 -4.16 2.40 41.36
CA PRO A 501 -5.62 2.43 41.42
C PRO A 501 -6.34 1.70 40.28
N PHE A 502 -5.64 1.40 39.17
CA PHE A 502 -6.23 0.92 37.92
C PHE A 502 -5.63 -0.40 37.43
N ALA A 503 -4.32 -0.58 37.54
CA ALA A 503 -3.59 -1.69 36.97
C ALA A 503 -3.86 -3.00 37.73
N PRO A 504 -4.37 -4.05 37.05
CA PRO A 504 -4.66 -5.33 37.71
C PRO A 504 -3.47 -5.98 38.41
N MET A 505 -2.23 -5.78 37.92
CA MET A 505 -1.02 -6.33 38.55
C MET A 505 -0.73 -5.75 39.94
N LEU A 506 -1.34 -4.61 40.27
CA LEU A 506 -1.22 -3.91 41.55
C LEU A 506 -2.53 -3.97 42.36
N ASP A 507 -3.38 -4.96 42.07
CA ASP A 507 -4.73 -5.10 42.63
C ASP A 507 -5.67 -3.91 42.35
N GLY A 508 -5.34 -3.11 41.32
CA GLY A 508 -6.14 -2.00 40.86
C GLY A 508 -7.45 -2.43 40.19
N THR A 509 -8.43 -1.52 40.16
CA THR A 509 -9.69 -1.75 39.44
C THR A 509 -9.65 -0.98 38.12
N PRO A 510 -9.75 -1.64 36.95
CA PRO A 510 -9.75 -0.96 35.66
C PRO A 510 -10.76 0.18 35.58
N VAL A 511 -10.46 1.16 34.72
CA VAL A 511 -11.35 2.30 34.48
C VAL A 511 -12.58 1.82 33.72
N GLU A 512 -13.77 2.02 34.30
CA GLU A 512 -15.05 1.70 33.68
C GLU A 512 -15.59 2.86 32.82
N ALA A 513 -16.55 2.54 31.97
CA ALA A 513 -17.22 3.54 31.13
C ALA A 513 -17.97 4.57 32.00
N GLY A 514 -17.71 5.87 31.76
CA GLY A 514 -18.38 6.98 32.44
C GLY A 514 -17.67 7.52 33.68
N GLU A 515 -16.56 6.92 34.12
CA GLU A 515 -15.77 7.45 35.25
C GLU A 515 -14.98 8.72 34.92
N TYR A 516 -14.71 8.97 33.63
CA TYR A 516 -14.05 10.17 33.15
C TYR A 516 -14.98 10.89 32.14
N PRO A 517 -15.10 12.23 32.18
CA PRO A 517 -14.34 13.18 33.00
C PRO A 517 -14.93 13.51 34.39
N GLY A 518 -16.07 12.92 34.78
CA GLY A 518 -16.86 13.40 35.94
C GLY A 518 -16.88 12.52 37.19
N GLY A 519 -16.25 11.35 37.19
CA GLY A 519 -16.28 10.40 38.30
C GLY A 519 -15.32 10.74 39.44
N SER A 520 -15.44 10.05 40.57
CA SER A 520 -14.59 10.25 41.75
C SER A 520 -13.10 9.96 41.51
N ARG A 521 -12.78 9.11 40.53
CA ARG A 521 -11.40 8.79 40.11
C ARG A 521 -10.89 9.65 38.96
N ALA A 522 -11.67 10.64 38.48
CA ALA A 522 -11.35 11.37 37.23
C ALA A 522 -9.95 12.01 37.23
N ALA A 523 -9.54 12.66 38.31
CA ALA A 523 -8.21 13.29 38.40
C ALA A 523 -7.06 12.26 38.38
N ALA A 524 -7.25 11.10 39.00
CA ALA A 524 -6.28 10.02 38.97
C ALA A 524 -6.20 9.37 37.58
N ILE A 525 -7.35 9.22 36.91
CA ILE A 525 -7.43 8.76 35.52
C ILE A 525 -6.68 9.73 34.59
N GLU A 526 -6.91 11.03 34.74
CA GLU A 526 -6.25 12.06 33.95
C GLU A 526 -4.72 12.01 34.13
N LEU A 527 -4.24 11.87 35.38
CA LEU A 527 -2.82 11.72 35.66
C LEU A 527 -2.24 10.45 35.02
N ALA A 528 -2.91 9.29 35.15
CA ALA A 528 -2.45 8.04 34.57
C ALA A 528 -2.41 8.09 33.03
N VAL A 529 -3.43 8.69 32.40
CA VAL A 529 -3.47 8.93 30.94
C VAL A 529 -2.33 9.85 30.51
N ARG A 530 -2.11 10.96 31.23
CA ARG A 530 -1.02 11.89 30.95
C ARG A 530 0.35 11.20 31.08
N SER A 531 0.57 10.47 32.16
CA SER A 531 1.82 9.77 32.44
C SER A 531 2.13 8.70 31.39
N LEU A 532 1.16 7.82 31.07
CA LEU A 532 1.37 6.78 30.07
C LEU A 532 1.56 7.38 28.66
N GLY A 533 0.76 8.38 28.30
CA GLY A 533 0.92 9.08 27.03
C GLY A 533 2.26 9.82 26.90
N ASN A 534 2.77 10.39 27.99
CA ASN A 534 4.11 11.00 28.05
C ASN A 534 5.21 9.96 27.83
N MET A 535 5.17 8.81 28.51
CA MET A 535 6.17 7.75 28.33
C MET A 535 6.20 7.26 26.89
N ILE A 536 5.04 6.90 26.33
CA ILE A 536 4.94 6.37 24.96
C ILE A 536 5.35 7.44 23.94
N GLY A 537 4.85 8.68 24.09
CA GLY A 537 5.18 9.78 23.19
C GLY A 537 6.67 10.12 23.20
N ASN A 538 7.30 10.21 24.38
CA ASN A 538 8.73 10.45 24.50
C ASN A 538 9.56 9.30 23.91
N THR A 539 9.13 8.04 24.06
CA THR A 539 9.81 6.91 23.41
C THR A 539 9.67 6.97 21.88
N ILE A 540 8.49 7.30 21.35
CA ILE A 540 8.31 7.53 19.90
C ILE A 540 9.26 8.64 19.42
N SER A 541 9.29 9.78 20.11
CA SER A 541 10.16 10.89 19.75
C SER A 541 11.64 10.48 19.77
N HIS A 542 12.04 9.62 20.71
CA HIS A 542 13.41 9.08 20.81
C HIS A 542 13.75 8.17 19.62
N GLU A 543 12.90 7.19 19.29
CA GLU A 543 13.18 6.28 18.16
C GLU A 543 13.17 7.02 16.81
N ILE A 544 12.31 8.03 16.65
CA ILE A 544 12.35 8.91 15.47
C ILE A 544 13.62 9.76 15.45
N GLY A 545 14.17 10.11 16.61
CA GLY A 545 15.49 10.73 16.70
C GLY A 545 16.58 9.87 16.07
N HIS A 546 16.63 8.56 16.40
CA HIS A 546 17.58 7.61 15.78
C HIS A 546 17.40 7.52 14.28
N THR A 547 16.15 7.42 13.82
CA THR A 547 15.80 7.47 12.40
C THR A 547 16.31 8.74 11.73
N LEU A 548 16.26 9.89 12.40
CA LEU A 548 16.77 11.15 11.85
C LEU A 548 18.30 11.28 11.95
N GLY A 549 19.01 10.26 12.44
CA GLY A 549 20.46 10.28 12.58
C GLY A 549 20.95 11.09 13.78
N LEU A 550 20.15 11.16 14.85
CA LEU A 550 20.55 11.76 16.12
C LEU A 550 21.26 10.73 17.00
N ALA A 551 22.58 10.84 17.06
CA ALA A 551 23.35 10.31 18.17
C ALA A 551 24.54 11.24 18.44
N ALA A 552 24.61 11.83 19.63
CA ALA A 552 25.74 12.69 20.00
C ALA A 552 26.89 11.84 20.55
N GLY A 553 27.62 11.15 19.67
CA GLY A 553 28.81 10.40 20.06
C GLY A 553 29.67 9.89 18.90
N PRO A 554 30.75 9.13 19.18
CA PRO A 554 31.49 8.38 18.17
C PRO A 554 30.54 7.48 17.34
N PRO A 555 30.95 7.02 16.14
CA PRO A 555 30.12 6.18 15.25
C PRO A 555 29.51 4.90 15.86
N ASP A 556 29.99 4.48 17.05
CA ASP A 556 29.52 3.30 17.78
C ASP A 556 28.68 3.67 19.03
N PHE A 557 28.27 4.93 19.17
CA PHE A 557 27.52 5.44 20.31
C PHE A 557 26.14 5.92 19.87
N PHE A 558 25.11 5.36 20.49
CA PHE A 558 23.72 5.41 20.02
C PHE A 558 22.82 6.38 20.79
N HIS A 559 23.40 7.25 21.63
CA HIS A 559 22.64 8.15 22.50
C HIS A 559 23.39 9.49 22.67
N SER A 560 22.76 10.47 23.29
CA SER A 560 23.44 11.67 23.76
C SER A 560 24.10 11.44 25.12
N LEU A 561 25.02 12.33 25.52
CA LEU A 561 25.57 12.31 26.87
C LEU A 561 24.47 12.63 27.89
N PRO A 562 24.32 11.85 28.97
CA PRO A 562 23.21 12.02 29.91
C PRO A 562 23.07 13.44 30.47
N GLY A 563 21.83 13.93 30.57
CA GLY A 563 21.52 15.17 31.27
C GLY A 563 20.03 15.44 31.39
N PRO A 564 19.66 16.51 32.12
CA PRO A 564 18.30 16.67 32.60
C PRO A 564 17.28 16.80 31.45
N ASN A 565 16.30 15.89 31.43
CA ASN A 565 15.22 15.85 30.43
C ASN A 565 15.72 15.69 28.98
N GLN A 566 16.93 15.18 28.75
CA GLN A 566 17.43 14.99 27.39
C GLN A 566 16.69 13.83 26.70
N LEU A 567 16.06 14.13 25.56
CA LEU A 567 15.22 13.16 24.85
C LEU A 567 16.02 11.96 24.36
N MET A 568 17.23 12.20 23.85
CA MET A 568 18.14 11.20 23.27
C MET A 568 19.03 10.48 24.30
N ASP A 569 18.77 10.66 25.60
CA ASP A 569 19.47 9.90 26.64
C ASP A 569 19.09 8.41 26.61
N GLY A 570 20.04 7.57 27.02
CA GLY A 570 19.84 6.13 27.11
C GLY A 570 18.65 5.75 27.99
N GLY A 571 18.00 4.65 27.63
CA GLY A 571 16.79 4.19 28.31
C GLY A 571 16.92 4.09 29.84
N SER A 572 18.08 3.63 30.31
CA SER A 572 18.44 3.47 31.73
C SER A 572 18.79 4.77 32.46
N ASP A 573 19.02 5.86 31.73
CA ASP A 573 19.50 7.12 32.29
C ASP A 573 18.35 8.11 32.55
N ARG A 574 17.16 7.82 32.02
CA ARG A 574 15.95 8.64 32.15
C ARG A 574 14.96 8.01 33.15
N PRO A 575 14.89 8.50 34.40
CA PRO A 575 14.03 7.92 35.44
C PRO A 575 12.53 8.08 35.11
N PHE A 576 11.70 7.32 35.79
CA PHE A 576 10.24 7.34 35.60
C PHE A 576 9.66 8.76 35.70
N GLU A 577 10.00 9.50 36.75
CA GLU A 577 9.47 10.84 37.03
C GLU A 577 9.76 11.83 35.90
N GLU A 578 10.93 11.69 35.27
CA GLU A 578 11.32 12.49 34.10
C GLU A 578 10.43 12.15 32.90
N ARG A 579 10.28 10.85 32.61
CA ARG A 579 9.48 10.39 31.46
C ARG A 579 8.02 10.77 31.56
N VAL A 580 7.47 10.81 32.78
CA VAL A 580 6.07 11.18 33.02
C VAL A 580 5.85 12.67 33.35
N GLU A 581 6.92 13.45 33.49
CA GLU A 581 6.90 14.90 33.76
C GLU A 581 6.23 15.28 35.09
N ILE A 582 6.64 14.61 36.19
CA ILE A 582 6.14 14.85 37.55
C ILE A 582 7.26 15.30 38.49
N ASP A 583 6.90 15.67 39.71
CA ASP A 583 7.83 15.95 40.81
C ASP A 583 8.93 16.97 40.47
N GLY A 584 8.59 17.97 39.65
CA GLY A 584 9.47 19.06 39.22
C GLY A 584 10.22 18.81 37.91
N GLN A 585 10.04 17.63 37.29
CA GLN A 585 10.58 17.33 35.96
C GLN A 585 9.79 18.03 34.86
N GLY A 586 10.48 18.33 33.76
CA GLY A 586 9.93 19.07 32.63
C GLY A 586 9.73 18.19 31.39
N PRO A 587 9.15 18.74 30.32
CA PRO A 587 9.15 18.11 29.01
C PRO A 587 10.54 17.67 28.56
N ALA A 588 10.60 16.56 27.81
CA ALA A 588 11.83 16.14 27.16
C ALA A 588 12.27 17.19 26.12
N VAL A 589 13.59 17.39 25.99
CA VAL A 589 14.19 18.35 25.08
C VAL A 589 15.36 17.74 24.32
N PHE A 590 15.57 18.19 23.08
CA PHE A 590 16.80 17.91 22.35
C PHE A 590 17.96 18.71 22.95
N CYS A 591 19.15 18.09 23.02
CA CYS A 591 20.33 18.83 23.43
C CYS A 591 20.69 19.90 22.37
N PRO A 592 21.53 20.90 22.70
CA PRO A 592 21.86 21.97 21.74
C PRO A 592 22.42 21.47 20.40
N ALA A 593 23.24 20.40 20.41
CA ALA A 593 23.82 19.83 19.19
C ALA A 593 22.76 19.13 18.32
N ASP A 594 21.90 18.32 18.93
CA ASP A 594 20.78 17.66 18.24
C ASP A 594 19.83 18.70 17.63
N ARG A 595 19.53 19.76 18.37
CA ARG A 595 18.70 20.87 17.90
C ARG A 595 19.32 21.61 16.72
N GLU A 596 20.62 21.90 16.77
CA GLU A 596 21.34 22.53 15.66
C GLU A 596 21.30 21.66 14.41
N TYR A 597 21.54 20.35 14.56
CA TYR A 597 21.46 19.39 13.47
C TYR A 597 20.04 19.30 12.87
N LEU A 598 19.00 19.16 13.69
CA LEU A 598 17.61 19.10 13.21
C LEU A 598 17.20 20.38 12.48
N LEU A 599 17.62 21.56 12.95
CA LEU A 599 17.37 22.83 12.24
C LEU A 599 18.09 22.91 10.90
N GLN A 600 19.21 22.21 10.73
CA GLN A 600 19.93 22.14 9.47
C GLN A 600 19.21 21.23 8.45
N ILE A 601 18.74 20.05 8.88
CA ILE A 601 18.16 19.05 7.97
C ILE A 601 16.64 19.19 7.78
N LEU A 602 15.94 19.78 8.74
CA LEU A 602 14.48 19.91 8.79
C LEU A 602 14.05 21.33 9.23
N PRO A 603 14.52 22.39 8.52
CA PRO A 603 14.13 23.76 8.85
C PRO A 603 12.63 23.94 8.62
N LYS A 604 11.99 24.66 9.55
CA LYS A 604 10.55 24.94 9.55
C LYS A 604 10.12 25.96 8.51
#